data_AF-A0A426UX40-F1
#
_entry.id   AF-A0A426UX40-F1
#
_cell.length_a   1.000
_cell.length_b   1.000
_cell.length_c   1.000
_cell.angle_alpha   90.00
_cell.angle_beta   90.00
_cell.angle_gamma   90.00
#
_symmetry.space_group_name_H-M   'P 1'
#
loop_
_entity.id
_entity.type
_entity.pdbx_description
1 polymer ?
#
loop_
_entity_poly.entity_id
_entity_poly.type
_entity_poly.pdbx_seq_one_letter_code
_entity_poly.pdbx_strand_id
1 'polypeptide(L)'
;MREVYPDLVAELERLLEDEGERYLSITVRDLRIVAECECRDDYCQSIRTAPHPPGEPYGAGHQNVLLDPEEGMLVLDVLNERIVYVEILFRPPMARRDVSRP
;
A
#
# COMPACT_ATOMS: atom_id res chain seq x y z
N MET A 1 1.95 5.05 7.99
CA MET A 1 2.59 4.96 6.66
C MET A 1 3.21 6.27 6.25
N ARG A 2 2.46 7.39 6.24
CA ARG A 2 2.97 8.72 5.86
C ARG A 2 4.24 9.19 6.59
N GLU A 3 4.42 8.77 7.84
CA GLU A 3 5.61 9.12 8.64
C GLU A 3 6.87 8.37 8.18
N VAL A 4 6.69 7.17 7.60
CA VAL A 4 7.76 6.25 7.20
C VAL A 4 8.04 6.38 5.69
N TYR A 5 6.99 6.39 4.87
CA TYR A 5 7.04 6.49 3.40
C TYR A 5 6.13 7.61 2.89
N PRO A 6 6.48 8.89 3.13
CA PRO A 6 5.66 10.02 2.74
C PRO A 6 5.52 10.17 1.23
N ASP A 7 6.60 9.91 0.49
CA ASP A 7 6.60 10.04 -0.97
C ASP A 7 5.68 9.00 -1.61
N LEU A 8 5.68 7.77 -1.09
CA LEU A 8 4.74 6.72 -1.48
C LEU A 8 3.29 7.11 -1.17
N VAL A 9 3.01 7.69 0.00
CA VAL A 9 1.64 8.13 0.32
C VAL A 9 1.16 9.23 -0.63
N ALA A 10 2.03 10.19 -0.95
CA ALA A 10 1.71 11.24 -1.91
C ALA A 10 1.48 10.70 -3.33
N GLU A 11 2.28 9.72 -3.75
CA GLU A 11 2.10 9.00 -5.02
C GLU A 11 0.78 8.25 -5.06
N LEU A 12 0.48 7.44 -4.03
CA LEU A 12 -0.77 6.67 -3.96
C LEU A 12 -2.00 7.59 -3.96
N GLU A 13 -1.95 8.69 -3.22
CA GLU A 13 -3.03 9.68 -3.21
C GLU A 13 -3.33 10.22 -4.61
N ARG A 14 -2.28 10.67 -5.32
CA ARG A 14 -2.42 11.19 -6.69
C ARG A 14 -2.98 10.13 -7.64
N LEU A 15 -2.39 8.93 -7.63
CA LEU A 15 -2.82 7.85 -8.52
C LEU A 15 -4.26 7.41 -8.24
N LEU A 16 -4.69 7.40 -6.98
CA LEU A 16 -6.08 7.13 -6.62
C LEU A 16 -7.04 8.22 -7.09
N GLU A 17 -6.63 9.49 -7.08
CA GLU A 17 -7.44 10.57 -7.66
C GLU A 17 -7.56 10.42 -9.18
N ASP A 18 -6.47 10.07 -9.86
CA ASP A 18 -6.44 9.85 -11.32
C ASP A 18 -7.34 8.67 -11.75
N GLU A 19 -7.38 7.60 -10.95
CA GLU A 19 -8.28 6.45 -11.15
C GLU A 19 -9.74 6.72 -10.71
N GLY A 20 -10.04 7.91 -10.18
CA GLY A 20 -11.38 8.28 -9.72
C GLY A 20 -11.77 7.69 -8.35
N GLU A 21 -10.85 7.05 -7.65
CA GLU A 21 -11.00 6.42 -6.34
C GLU A 21 -10.90 7.44 -5.19
N ARG A 22 -11.76 8.46 -5.24
CA ARG A 22 -11.70 9.65 -4.35
C ARG A 22 -11.77 9.31 -2.86
N TYR A 23 -12.54 8.30 -2.47
CA TYR A 23 -12.61 7.92 -1.05
C TYR A 23 -11.30 7.28 -0.59
N LEU A 24 -10.70 6.44 -1.43
CA LEU A 24 -9.42 5.81 -1.14
C LEU A 24 -8.29 6.85 -1.13
N SER A 25 -8.29 7.85 -2.04
CA SER A 25 -7.29 8.92 -2.03
C SER A 25 -7.29 9.73 -0.73
N ILE A 26 -8.44 9.86 -0.07
CA ILE A 26 -8.53 10.50 1.25
C ILE A 26 -8.00 9.56 2.34
N THR A 27 -8.45 8.30 2.35
CA THR A 27 -8.14 7.35 3.43
C THR A 27 -6.71 6.82 3.39
N VAL A 28 -6.04 6.84 2.24
CA VAL A 28 -4.65 6.40 2.08
C VAL A 28 -3.68 7.18 2.98
N ARG A 29 -4.01 8.44 3.28
CA ARG A 29 -3.22 9.33 4.16
C ARG A 29 -3.13 8.82 5.61
N ASP A 30 -4.10 8.02 6.04
CA ASP A 30 -4.22 7.52 7.41
C ASP A 30 -3.79 6.05 7.56
N LEU A 31 -3.23 5.45 6.51
CA LEU A 31 -2.77 4.06 6.58
C LEU A 31 -1.69 3.87 7.62
N ARG A 32 -1.82 2.77 8.36
CA ARG A 32 -0.84 2.28 9.32
C ARG A 32 -0.10 1.10 8.70
N ILE A 33 1.18 1.01 9.00
CA ILE A 33 1.98 -0.17 8.66
C ILE A 33 1.75 -1.17 9.79
N VAL A 34 1.17 -2.33 9.48
CA VAL A 34 0.99 -3.43 10.42
C VAL A 34 2.18 -4.39 10.34
N ALA A 35 2.59 -4.73 9.13
CA ALA A 35 3.75 -5.56 8.84
C ALA A 35 4.27 -5.31 7.42
N GLU A 36 5.52 -5.64 7.18
CA GLU A 36 6.10 -5.73 5.84
C GLU A 36 5.89 -7.15 5.28
N CYS A 37 5.97 -7.31 3.96
CA CYS A 37 5.95 -8.61 3.33
C CYS A 37 7.22 -9.41 3.66
N GLU A 38 7.07 -10.71 3.91
CA GLU A 38 8.17 -11.59 4.33
C GLU A 38 8.55 -12.62 3.24
N CYS A 39 8.13 -12.44 1.98
CA CYS A 39 8.45 -13.39 0.91
C CYS A 39 9.95 -13.46 0.57
N ARG A 40 10.73 -12.43 0.97
CA ARG A 40 12.18 -12.28 0.75
C ARG A 40 12.59 -12.16 -0.72
N ASP A 41 11.64 -11.97 -1.63
CA ASP A 41 11.94 -11.60 -3.00
C ASP A 41 12.52 -10.19 -3.03
N ASP A 42 13.58 -9.99 -3.82
CA ASP A 42 14.31 -8.73 -3.91
C ASP A 42 13.52 -7.60 -4.58
N TYR A 43 12.50 -7.96 -5.37
CA TYR A 43 11.60 -7.03 -6.04
C TYR A 43 10.38 -6.64 -5.19
N CYS A 44 10.19 -7.22 -4.00
CA CYS A 44 8.98 -7.04 -3.19
C CYS A 44 9.24 -6.15 -1.97
N GLN A 45 8.48 -5.05 -1.87
CA GLN A 45 8.51 -4.12 -0.75
C GLN A 45 7.10 -3.93 -0.14
N SER A 46 6.19 -4.86 -0.39
CA SER A 46 4.76 -4.75 -0.09
C SER A 46 4.47 -4.63 1.41
N ILE A 47 3.35 -3.97 1.74
CA ILE A 47 3.00 -3.56 3.10
C ILE A 47 1.60 -4.04 3.47
N ARG A 48 1.44 -4.68 4.64
CA ARG A 48 0.14 -4.95 5.26
C ARG A 48 -0.32 -3.74 6.05
N THR A 49 -1.58 -3.34 5.85
CA THR A 49 -2.21 -2.21 6.56
C THR A 49 -3.31 -2.64 7.53
N ALA A 50 -3.65 -3.94 7.52
CA ALA A 50 -4.52 -4.60 8.48
C ALA A 50 -3.94 -5.97 8.89
N PRO A 51 -4.28 -6.48 10.09
CA PRO A 51 -3.98 -7.87 10.45
C PRO A 51 -4.71 -8.82 9.50
N HIS A 52 -4.00 -9.82 8.99
CA HIS A 52 -4.56 -10.85 8.13
C HIS A 52 -3.77 -12.17 8.26
N PRO A 53 -4.42 -13.32 8.51
CA PRO A 53 -3.74 -14.61 8.58
C PRO A 53 -2.95 -14.94 7.30
N PRO A 54 -1.69 -15.41 7.40
CA PRO A 54 -0.94 -15.85 6.23
C PRO A 54 -1.63 -17.01 5.50
N GLY A 55 -1.67 -16.96 4.17
CA GLY A 55 -2.19 -18.05 3.32
C GLY A 55 -3.71 -18.11 3.20
N GLU A 56 -4.46 -17.20 3.85
CA GLU A 56 -5.90 -17.12 3.72
C GLU A 56 -6.32 -16.05 2.69
N PRO A 57 -7.40 -16.26 1.92
CA PRO A 57 -7.96 -15.22 1.06
C PRO A 57 -8.71 -14.16 1.90
N TYR A 58 -8.81 -12.92 1.39
CA TYR A 58 -9.58 -11.86 2.05
C TYR A 58 -11.11 -12.06 2.00
N GLY A 59 -11.60 -12.87 1.06
CA GLY A 59 -13.02 -13.23 0.95
C GLY A 59 -13.88 -12.22 0.19
N ALA A 60 -15.20 -12.29 0.39
CA ALA A 60 -16.16 -11.46 -0.33
C ALA A 60 -15.99 -9.96 -0.01
N GLY A 61 -16.12 -9.12 -1.04
CA GLY A 61 -15.89 -7.67 -0.93
C GLY A 61 -14.43 -7.26 -1.07
N HIS A 62 -13.52 -8.23 -1.29
CA HIS A 62 -12.15 -7.95 -1.72
C HIS A 62 -12.12 -7.57 -3.20
N GLN A 63 -11.38 -6.52 -3.52
CA GLN A 63 -11.14 -6.03 -4.86
C GLN A 63 -9.69 -5.53 -4.95
N ASN A 64 -9.15 -5.55 -6.16
CA ASN A 64 -7.87 -4.93 -6.48
C ASN A 64 -8.12 -3.58 -7.14
N VAL A 65 -7.40 -2.56 -6.69
CA VAL A 65 -7.27 -1.29 -7.41
C VAL A 65 -5.86 -1.28 -8.00
N LEU A 66 -5.78 -1.39 -9.32
CA LEU A 66 -4.52 -1.32 -10.06
C LEU A 66 -4.24 0.16 -10.35
N LEU A 67 -3.06 0.64 -9.98
CA LEU A 67 -2.64 2.01 -10.24
C LEU A 67 -1.62 2.03 -11.38
N ASP A 68 -1.46 3.20 -12.02
CA ASP A 68 -0.50 3.43 -13.11
C ASP A 68 0.69 4.31 -12.65
N PRO A 69 1.65 3.79 -11.85
CA PRO A 69 2.82 4.55 -11.44
C PRO A 69 3.83 4.71 -12.58
N GLU A 70 4.69 5.72 -12.49
CA GLU A 70 5.79 5.90 -13.45
C GLU A 70 6.84 4.78 -13.36
N GLU A 71 6.95 4.10 -12.22
CA GLU A 71 7.95 3.05 -11.97
C GLU A 71 7.38 1.88 -11.17
N GLY A 72 7.67 0.66 -11.64
CA GLY A 72 7.28 -0.59 -10.98
C GLY A 72 5.78 -0.85 -11.03
N MET A 73 5.28 -1.54 -10.01
CA MET A 73 3.85 -1.84 -9.85
C MET A 73 3.36 -1.40 -8.47
N LEU A 74 2.18 -0.77 -8.47
CA LEU A 74 1.41 -0.45 -7.28
C LEU A 74 -0.01 -1.00 -7.44
N VAL A 75 -0.37 -1.95 -6.58
CA VAL A 75 -1.71 -2.54 -6.53
C VAL A 75 -2.21 -2.48 -5.09
N LEU A 76 -3.47 -2.09 -4.90
CA LEU A 76 -4.09 -2.04 -3.57
C LEU A 76 -5.10 -3.17 -3.43
N ASP A 77 -4.94 -3.97 -2.38
CA ASP A 77 -6.02 -4.82 -1.92
C ASP A 77 -6.99 -3.98 -1.09
N VAL A 78 -8.23 -3.90 -1.55
CA VAL A 78 -9.31 -3.19 -0.88
C VAL A 78 -10.34 -4.20 -0.42
N LEU A 79 -10.68 -4.18 0.86
CA LEU A 79 -11.74 -5.00 1.45
C LEU A 79 -12.80 -4.09 2.05
N ASN A 80 -13.99 -4.06 1.45
CA ASN A 80 -15.10 -3.18 1.86
C ASN A 80 -14.64 -1.73 2.06
N GLU A 81 -14.08 -1.13 1.00
CA GLU A 81 -13.58 0.26 0.94
C GLU A 81 -12.35 0.56 1.83
N ARG A 82 -11.75 -0.45 2.46
CA ARG A 82 -10.53 -0.31 3.25
C ARG A 82 -9.34 -0.93 2.52
N ILE A 83 -8.28 -0.16 2.31
CA ILE A 83 -6.99 -0.70 1.87
C ILE A 83 -6.42 -1.57 2.98
N VAL A 84 -6.27 -2.87 2.72
CA VAL A 84 -5.74 -3.89 3.65
C VAL A 84 -4.33 -4.34 3.30
N TYR A 85 -3.91 -4.09 2.05
CA TYR A 85 -2.57 -4.38 1.56
C TYR A 85 -2.17 -3.39 0.48
N VAL A 86 -0.87 -3.07 0.41
CA VAL A 86 -0.25 -2.29 -0.65
C VAL A 86 0.82 -3.15 -1.29
N GLU A 87 0.57 -3.65 -2.49
CA GLU A 87 1.57 -4.36 -3.29
C GLU A 87 2.53 -3.36 -3.92
N ILE A 88 3.83 -3.56 -3.69
CA ILE A 88 4.89 -2.67 -4.16
C ILE A 88 5.97 -3.56 -4.78
N LEU A 89 5.94 -3.67 -6.09
CA LEU A 89 6.78 -4.63 -6.82
C LEU A 89 7.63 -3.93 -7.89
N PHE A 90 8.78 -4.49 -8.19
CA PHE A 90 9.63 -4.13 -9.34
C PHE A 90 10.06 -2.64 -9.39
N ARG A 91 10.27 -2.01 -8.22
CA ARG A 91 10.83 -0.66 -8.11
C ARG A 91 12.04 -0.63 -7.19
N PRO A 92 12.94 0.37 -7.32
CA PRO A 92 14.07 0.56 -6.43
C PRO A 92 13.66 0.63 -4.95
N PRO A 93 14.58 0.34 -4.01
CA PRO A 93 14.31 0.48 -2.58
C PRO A 93 13.77 1.87 -2.25
N MET A 94 12.59 1.92 -1.62
CA MET A 94 11.95 3.19 -1.28
C MET A 94 12.67 3.89 -0.13
N ALA A 95 12.76 5.22 -0.19
CA ALA A 95 13.32 6.03 0.88
C ALA A 95 12.46 5.91 2.14
N ARG A 96 13.02 5.30 3.18
CA ARG A 96 12.40 5.17 4.51
C ARG A 96 12.87 6.32 5.39
N ARG A 97 11.94 7.05 5.98
CA ARG A 97 12.27 7.99 7.06
C ARG A 97 12.49 7.24 8.36
N ASP A 98 13.55 7.61 9.07
CA ASP A 98 13.84 7.06 10.38
C ASP A 98 12.91 7.71 11.40
N VAL A 99 11.86 6.98 11.77
CA VAL A 99 10.90 7.43 12.77
C VAL A 99 11.42 6.98 14.12
N SER A 100 12.38 7.73 14.67
CA SER A 100 12.74 7.58 16.07
C SER A 100 11.50 7.88 16.91
N ARG A 101 11.01 6.87 17.64
CA ARG A 101 9.89 7.03 18.56
C ARG A 101 10.28 8.11 19.60
N PRO A 102 9.47 9.17 19.80
CA PRO A 102 9.69 10.08 20.92
C PRO A 102 9.48 9.37 22.26
#